data_AF-A0A261VFN5-F1
#
_entry.id   AF-A0A261VFN5-F1
#
_cell.length_a   1.000
_cell.length_b   1.000
_cell.length_c   1.000
_cell.angle_alpha   90.00
_cell.angle_beta   90.00
_cell.angle_gamma   90.00
#
_symmetry.space_group_name_H-M   'P 1'
#
loop_
_entity.id
_entity.type
_entity.pdbx_description
1 polymer ?
#
loop_
_entity_poly.entity_id
_entity_poly.type
_entity_poly.pdbx_seq_one_letter_code
_entity_poly.pdbx_strand_id
1 'polypeptide(L)'
;MLLPERRAHPRLRLAALALGTALAAAASAAAAASADRQPAPYRPISAQELYDGIMQGGLASWVEDPAQRTMLSTLMATSYILGIADSAAGKQWCPASGLDTEAMPGPVLDYLADLPEARRSEPAAGIVVEALGRAHPCAH
;
A
#
# COMPACT_ATOMS: atom_id res chain seq x y z
N MET A 1 -62.61 -10.43 -41.65
CA MET A 1 -61.22 -10.89 -41.46
C MET A 1 -60.77 -10.34 -40.11
N LEU A 2 -60.87 -11.13 -39.03
CA LEU A 2 -60.59 -10.70 -37.65
C LEU A 2 -59.11 -10.90 -37.31
N LEU A 3 -58.48 -9.91 -36.65
CA LEU A 3 -57.14 -10.04 -36.05
C LEU A 3 -57.18 -10.98 -34.83
N PRO A 4 -56.16 -11.84 -34.62
CA PRO A 4 -56.06 -12.64 -33.41
C PRO A 4 -55.42 -11.85 -32.26
N GLU A 5 -56.15 -11.81 -31.14
CA GLU A 5 -55.70 -11.36 -29.82
C GLU A 5 -54.49 -12.15 -29.31
N ARG A 6 -53.40 -11.46 -28.96
CA ARG A 6 -52.23 -12.06 -28.30
C ARG A 6 -52.53 -12.28 -26.81
N ARG A 7 -52.89 -13.51 -26.44
CA ARG A 7 -52.87 -13.94 -25.02
C ARG A 7 -51.42 -14.05 -24.54
N ALA A 8 -50.99 -13.07 -23.73
CA ALA A 8 -49.73 -13.16 -23.00
C ALA A 8 -49.83 -14.24 -21.90
N HIS A 9 -48.93 -15.22 -21.95
CA HIS A 9 -48.94 -16.39 -21.06
C HIS A 9 -48.54 -16.00 -19.62
N PRO A 10 -49.32 -16.39 -18.59
CA PRO A 10 -49.08 -16.03 -17.18
C PRO A 10 -47.75 -16.56 -16.63
N ARG A 11 -47.22 -17.64 -17.22
CA ARG A 11 -45.91 -18.22 -16.88
C ARG A 11 -44.73 -17.28 -17.20
N LEU A 12 -44.85 -16.42 -18.21
CA LEU A 12 -43.82 -15.46 -18.58
C LEU A 12 -43.70 -14.31 -17.55
N ARG A 13 -44.83 -13.94 -16.91
CA ARG A 13 -44.87 -12.89 -15.89
C ARG A 13 -44.24 -13.33 -14.57
N LEU A 14 -44.45 -14.58 -14.16
CA LEU A 14 -43.85 -15.15 -12.94
C LEU A 14 -42.33 -15.32 -13.03
N ALA A 15 -41.80 -15.74 -14.20
CA ALA A 15 -40.36 -15.84 -14.40
C ALA A 15 -39.67 -14.47 -14.35
N ALA A 16 -40.29 -13.42 -14.91
CA ALA A 16 -39.75 -12.06 -14.89
C ALA A 16 -39.70 -11.46 -13.47
N LEU A 17 -40.69 -11.74 -12.62
CA LEU A 17 -40.72 -11.31 -11.22
C LEU A 17 -39.63 -12.01 -10.38
N ALA A 18 -39.42 -13.32 -10.60
CA ALA A 18 -38.41 -14.10 -9.89
C ALA A 18 -36.97 -13.67 -10.25
N LEU A 19 -36.70 -13.37 -11.53
CA LEU A 19 -35.41 -12.82 -11.93
C LEU A 19 -35.18 -11.39 -11.39
N GLY A 20 -36.23 -10.56 -11.33
CA GLY A 20 -36.14 -9.20 -10.78
C GLY A 20 -35.79 -9.19 -9.28
N THR A 21 -36.36 -10.10 -8.50
CA THR A 21 -36.06 -10.22 -7.05
C THR A 21 -34.66 -10.74 -6.77
N ALA A 22 -34.16 -11.68 -7.58
CA ALA A 22 -32.81 -12.22 -7.41
C ALA A 22 -31.72 -11.17 -7.72
N LEU A 23 -31.94 -10.34 -8.75
CA LEU A 23 -31.01 -9.27 -9.13
C LEU A 23 -30.95 -8.15 -8.08
N ALA A 24 -32.11 -7.80 -7.50
CA ALA A 24 -32.19 -6.77 -6.44
C ALA A 24 -31.49 -7.23 -5.15
N ALA A 25 -31.66 -8.48 -4.74
CA ALA A 25 -31.00 -9.03 -3.55
C ALA A 25 -29.47 -9.09 -3.69
N ALA A 26 -28.96 -9.43 -4.89
CA ALA A 26 -27.53 -9.44 -5.17
C ALA A 26 -26.92 -8.03 -5.14
N ALA A 27 -27.64 -7.02 -5.64
CA ALA A 27 -27.19 -5.62 -5.62
C ALA A 27 -27.12 -5.05 -4.19
N SER A 28 -28.08 -5.39 -3.32
CA SER A 28 -28.09 -4.94 -1.92
C SER A 28 -26.96 -5.54 -1.08
N ALA A 29 -26.56 -6.79 -1.35
CA ALA A 29 -25.45 -7.42 -0.65
C ALA A 29 -24.08 -6.82 -1.03
N ALA A 30 -23.90 -6.45 -2.31
CA ALA A 30 -22.65 -5.83 -2.79
C ALA A 30 -22.44 -4.40 -2.25
N ALA A 31 -23.53 -3.63 -2.07
CA ALA A 31 -23.47 -2.29 -1.48
C ALA A 31 -23.12 -2.30 0.02
N ALA A 32 -23.57 -3.33 0.76
CA ALA A 32 -23.25 -3.47 2.18
C ALA A 32 -21.76 -3.83 2.41
N ALA A 33 -21.16 -4.62 1.51
CA ALA A 33 -19.75 -5.01 1.61
C ALA A 33 -18.76 -3.86 1.34
N SER A 34 -19.22 -2.77 0.69
CA SER A 34 -18.39 -1.60 0.36
C SER A 34 -18.56 -0.44 1.35
N ALA A 35 -19.57 -0.48 2.22
CA ALA A 35 -19.91 0.61 3.13
C ALA A 35 -19.04 0.69 4.41
N ASP A 36 -18.25 -0.34 4.72
CA ASP A 36 -17.61 -0.48 6.04
C ASP A 36 -16.10 -0.16 6.08
N ARG A 37 -15.52 0.32 4.97
CA ARG A 37 -14.10 0.74 4.95
C ARG A 37 -13.99 2.24 5.18
N GLN A 38 -14.12 2.66 6.44
CA GLN A 38 -13.78 4.02 6.81
C GLN A 38 -12.28 4.28 6.49
N PRO A 39 -11.93 5.37 5.81
CA PRO A 39 -10.53 5.71 5.56
C PRO A 39 -9.83 5.91 6.90
N ALA A 40 -8.73 5.18 7.12
CA ALA A 40 -7.92 5.36 8.31
C ALA A 40 -7.34 6.79 8.32
N PRO A 41 -7.26 7.45 9.50
CA PRO A 41 -6.56 8.72 9.59
C PRO A 41 -5.10 8.53 9.16
N TYR A 42 -4.54 9.54 8.52
CA TYR A 42 -3.14 9.52 8.14
C TYR A 42 -2.25 9.31 9.38
N ARG A 43 -1.27 8.41 9.26
CA ARG A 43 -0.15 8.29 10.17
C ARG A 43 1.13 8.02 9.38
N PRO A 44 2.30 8.46 9.89
CA PRO A 44 3.57 8.07 9.31
C PRO A 44 3.78 6.55 9.38
N ILE A 45 4.56 6.03 8.44
CA ILE A 45 5.16 4.69 8.53
C ILE A 45 6.18 4.73 9.68
N SER A 46 6.13 3.75 10.57
CA SER A 46 7.13 3.62 11.65
C SER A 46 8.42 2.99 11.14
N ALA A 47 9.51 3.15 11.87
CA ALA A 47 10.78 2.51 11.55
C ALA A 47 10.64 0.97 11.44
N GLN A 48 9.88 0.36 12.35
CA GLN A 48 9.58 -1.06 12.30
C GLN A 48 8.81 -1.47 11.05
N GLU A 49 7.80 -0.71 10.66
CA GLU A 49 6.99 -1.01 9.47
C GLU A 49 7.80 -0.90 8.18
N LEU A 50 8.73 0.06 8.12
CA LEU A 50 9.65 0.17 6.99
C LEU A 50 10.59 -1.04 6.94
N TYR A 51 11.16 -1.44 8.09
CA TYR A 51 12.03 -2.60 8.19
C TYR A 51 11.30 -3.91 7.82
N ASP A 52 10.09 -4.13 8.35
CA ASP A 52 9.27 -5.29 8.01
C ASP A 52 8.76 -5.26 6.57
N GLY A 53 8.60 -4.06 5.99
CA GLY A 53 8.38 -3.88 4.57
C GLY A 53 9.48 -4.49 3.72
N ILE A 54 10.74 -4.22 4.08
CA ILE A 54 11.92 -4.72 3.37
C ILE A 54 12.12 -6.22 3.63
N MET A 55 12.03 -6.64 4.89
CA MET A 55 12.44 -7.99 5.31
C MET A 55 11.33 -9.05 5.22
N GLN A 56 10.07 -8.64 5.40
CA GLN A 56 8.95 -9.58 5.60
C GLN A 56 7.78 -9.35 4.63
N GLY A 57 7.84 -8.31 3.80
CA GLY A 57 6.75 -7.98 2.89
C GLY A 57 5.56 -7.30 3.57
N GLY A 58 5.79 -6.59 4.69
CA GLY A 58 4.71 -6.00 5.51
C GLY A 58 3.96 -4.84 4.83
N LEU A 59 4.61 -4.13 3.90
CA LEU A 59 4.04 -2.95 3.24
C LEU A 59 3.04 -3.27 2.14
N ALA A 60 3.02 -4.50 1.63
CA ALA A 60 2.07 -4.98 0.62
C ALA A 60 1.24 -6.16 1.13
N SER A 61 0.83 -6.12 2.41
CA SER A 61 0.12 -7.23 3.08
C SER A 61 -1.19 -7.67 2.40
N TRP A 62 -1.75 -6.85 1.51
CA TRP A 62 -2.93 -7.19 0.69
C TRP A 62 -2.61 -8.08 -0.52
N VAL A 63 -1.32 -8.32 -0.83
CA VAL A 63 -0.90 -9.19 -1.93
C VAL A 63 -0.77 -10.63 -1.43
N GLU A 64 -1.52 -11.55 -2.03
CA GLU A 64 -1.57 -12.95 -1.60
C GLU A 64 -0.32 -13.74 -2.03
N ASP A 65 0.14 -13.55 -3.27
CA ASP A 65 1.32 -14.25 -3.77
C ASP A 65 2.59 -13.80 -3.01
N PRO A 66 3.32 -14.71 -2.34
CA PRO A 66 4.45 -14.32 -1.51
C PRO A 66 5.57 -13.62 -2.28
N ALA A 67 5.87 -14.03 -3.51
CA ALA A 67 6.94 -13.43 -4.30
C ALA A 67 6.58 -12.00 -4.74
N GLN A 68 5.34 -11.80 -5.22
CA GLN A 68 4.83 -10.48 -5.57
C GLN A 68 4.73 -9.55 -4.36
N ARG A 69 4.30 -10.08 -3.20
CA ARG A 69 4.23 -9.32 -1.94
C ARG A 69 5.61 -8.81 -1.51
N THR A 70 6.62 -9.68 -1.52
CA THR A 70 8.00 -9.30 -1.20
C THR A 70 8.49 -8.25 -2.18
N MET A 71 8.39 -8.51 -3.48
CA MET A 71 8.83 -7.57 -4.52
C MET A 71 8.17 -6.19 -4.37
N LEU A 72 6.85 -6.14 -4.20
CA LEU A 72 6.13 -4.88 -4.08
C LEU A 72 6.45 -4.14 -2.78
N SER A 73 6.60 -4.86 -1.66
CA SER A 73 6.94 -4.24 -0.39
C SER A 73 8.36 -3.66 -0.40
N THR A 74 9.32 -4.37 -0.99
CA THR A 74 10.68 -3.85 -1.19
C THR A 74 10.66 -2.61 -2.08
N LEU A 75 9.92 -2.63 -3.20
CA LEU A 75 9.79 -1.47 -4.08
C LEU A 75 9.20 -0.25 -3.36
N MET A 76 8.15 -0.45 -2.57
CA MET A 76 7.53 0.60 -1.76
C MET A 76 8.50 1.17 -0.72
N ALA A 77 9.22 0.31 0.00
CA ALA A 77 10.21 0.72 0.98
C ALA A 77 11.36 1.52 0.34
N THR A 78 11.93 1.03 -0.76
CA THR A 78 13.00 1.72 -1.50
C THR A 78 12.53 3.08 -2.01
N SER A 79 11.31 3.14 -2.55
CA SER A 79 10.72 4.40 -3.04
C SER A 79 10.46 5.39 -1.90
N TYR A 80 10.03 4.92 -0.73
CA TYR A 80 9.88 5.73 0.46
C TYR A 80 11.23 6.33 0.91
N ILE A 81 12.28 5.52 0.94
CA ILE A 81 13.65 5.96 1.28
C ILE A 81 14.14 7.00 0.28
N LEU A 82 14.01 6.74 -1.02
CA LEU A 82 14.41 7.67 -2.09
C LEU A 82 13.69 9.03 -1.98
N GLY A 83 12.38 9.02 -1.73
CA GLY A 83 11.63 10.27 -1.56
C GLY A 83 12.11 11.11 -0.37
N ILE A 84 12.48 10.46 0.74
CA ILE A 84 13.07 11.15 1.89
C ILE A 84 14.47 11.66 1.57
N ALA A 85 15.29 10.82 0.94
CA ALA A 85 16.64 11.14 0.53
C ALA A 85 16.66 12.42 -0.32
N ASP A 86 15.81 12.51 -1.35
CA ASP A 86 15.68 13.70 -2.21
C ASP A 86 15.25 14.95 -1.45
N SER A 87 14.34 14.80 -0.48
CA SER A 87 13.84 15.94 0.31
C SER A 87 14.89 16.55 1.26
N ALA A 88 15.83 15.71 1.71
CA ALA A 88 16.82 16.01 2.74
C ALA A 88 18.24 16.25 2.21
N ALA A 89 18.48 15.95 0.92
CA ALA A 89 19.78 16.06 0.29
C ALA A 89 20.33 17.50 0.32
N GLY A 90 21.63 17.63 0.59
CA GLY A 90 22.33 18.91 0.71
C GLY A 90 22.00 19.70 1.98
N LYS A 91 21.18 19.15 2.88
CA LYS A 91 20.78 19.80 4.14
C LYS A 91 21.17 18.94 5.34
N GLN A 92 20.69 17.71 5.37
CA GLN A 92 20.84 16.79 6.51
C GLN A 92 21.76 15.61 6.16
N TRP A 93 21.98 15.38 4.87
CA TRP A 93 22.94 14.41 4.34
C TRP A 93 23.43 14.90 2.97
N CYS A 94 24.61 14.47 2.55
CA CYS A 94 25.22 14.90 1.30
C CYS A 94 25.76 13.68 0.53
N PRO A 95 25.10 13.25 -0.56
CA PRO A 95 25.55 12.09 -1.32
C PRO A 95 26.95 12.33 -1.91
N ALA A 96 27.80 11.31 -1.86
CA ALA A 96 29.08 11.34 -2.55
C ALA A 96 28.85 11.40 -4.07
N SER A 97 29.81 12.00 -4.79
CA SER A 97 29.81 11.97 -6.26
C SER A 97 29.82 10.52 -6.75
N GLY A 98 28.84 10.15 -7.57
CA GLY A 98 28.71 8.79 -8.11
C GLY A 98 28.11 7.77 -7.15
N LEU A 99 27.40 8.19 -6.09
CA LEU A 99 26.62 7.27 -5.26
C LEU A 99 25.59 6.53 -6.12
N ASP A 100 25.64 5.20 -6.05
CA ASP A 100 24.72 4.33 -6.78
C ASP A 100 23.33 4.34 -6.14
N THR A 101 22.29 4.55 -6.95
CA THR A 101 20.91 4.68 -6.47
C THR A 101 20.36 3.36 -5.92
N GLU A 102 20.79 2.21 -6.45
CA GLU A 102 20.32 0.90 -5.99
C GLU A 102 20.97 0.51 -4.65
N ALA A 103 22.23 0.89 -4.44
CA ALA A 103 22.98 0.63 -3.21
C ALA A 103 22.70 1.65 -2.10
N MET A 104 22.27 2.88 -2.44
CA MET A 104 22.04 3.96 -1.47
C MET A 104 21.12 3.59 -0.29
N PRO A 105 20.04 2.80 -0.45
CA PRO A 105 19.21 2.37 0.69
C PRO A 105 19.91 1.41 1.66
N GLY A 106 21.04 0.81 1.30
CA GLY A 106 21.74 -0.21 2.12
C GLY A 106 22.06 0.27 3.54
N PRO A 107 22.78 1.39 3.74
CA PRO A 107 23.06 1.94 5.06
C PRO A 107 21.81 2.27 5.89
N VAL A 108 20.68 2.57 5.24
CA VAL A 108 19.40 2.80 5.93
C VAL A 108 18.86 1.48 6.48
N LEU A 109 18.92 0.40 5.71
CA LEU A 109 18.51 -0.93 6.15
C LEU A 109 19.37 -1.41 7.34
N ASP A 110 20.69 -1.25 7.26
CA ASP A 110 21.61 -1.62 8.35
C ASP A 110 21.26 -0.84 9.62
N TYR A 111 21.03 0.47 9.50
CA TYR A 111 20.63 1.31 10.63
C TYR A 111 19.29 0.90 11.25
N LEU A 112 18.31 0.51 10.42
CA LEU A 112 17.01 0.01 10.88
C LEU A 112 17.13 -1.35 11.60
N ALA A 113 18.01 -2.23 11.13
CA ALA A 113 18.25 -3.54 11.74
C ALA A 113 18.80 -3.42 13.17
N ASP A 114 19.70 -2.46 13.37
CA ASP A 114 20.36 -2.19 14.66
C ASP A 114 19.56 -1.24 15.56
N LEU A 115 18.36 -0.83 15.14
CA LEU A 115 17.57 0.18 15.85
C LEU A 115 17.08 -0.34 17.22
N PRO A 116 17.34 0.39 18.32
CA PRO A 116 16.83 0.03 19.65
C PRO A 116 15.31 -0.07 19.68
N GLU A 117 14.78 -0.99 20.48
CA GLU A 117 13.34 -1.28 20.53
C GLU A 117 12.48 -0.03 20.80
N ALA A 118 12.91 0.82 21.73
CA ALA A 118 12.23 2.07 22.07
C ALA A 118 12.04 3.03 20.88
N ARG A 119 12.88 2.91 19.84
CA ARG A 119 12.85 3.78 18.66
C ARG A 119 12.11 3.17 17.48
N ARG A 120 11.73 1.89 17.54
CA ARG A 120 11.06 1.17 16.45
C ARG A 120 9.70 1.75 16.09
N SER A 121 9.03 2.38 17.05
CA SER A 121 7.75 3.09 16.84
C SER A 121 7.92 4.53 16.35
N GLU A 122 9.14 5.07 16.27
CA GLU A 122 9.36 6.42 15.74
C GLU A 122 8.98 6.49 14.24
N PRO A 123 8.56 7.67 13.75
CA PRO A 123 8.35 7.88 12.32
C PRO A 123 9.62 7.56 11.51
N ALA A 124 9.48 6.70 10.50
CA ALA A 124 10.60 6.22 9.70
C ALA A 124 11.35 7.36 8.99
N ALA A 125 10.67 8.43 8.58
CA ALA A 125 11.30 9.55 7.90
C ALA A 125 12.48 10.16 8.68
N GLY A 126 12.33 10.34 10.00
CA GLY A 126 13.41 10.85 10.84
C GLY A 126 14.58 9.88 10.94
N ILE A 127 14.28 8.58 11.09
CA ILE A 127 15.27 7.51 11.14
C ILE A 127 16.05 7.40 9.82
N VAL A 128 15.38 7.50 8.67
CA VAL A 128 16.02 7.46 7.35
C VAL A 128 16.99 8.63 7.19
N VAL A 129 16.56 9.85 7.55
CA VAL A 129 17.45 11.03 7.49
C VAL A 129 18.64 10.87 8.43
N GLU A 130 18.44 10.35 9.64
CA GLU A 130 19.53 10.09 10.59
C GLU A 130 20.54 9.08 10.01
N ALA A 131 20.05 7.98 9.45
CA ALA A 131 20.89 6.94 8.84
C ALA A 131 21.71 7.50 7.67
N LEU A 132 21.08 8.24 6.77
CA LEU A 132 21.74 8.88 5.63
C LEU A 132 22.79 9.90 6.08
N GLY A 133 22.47 10.74 7.08
CA GLY A 133 23.40 11.73 7.61
C GLY A 133 24.61 11.10 8.30
N ARG A 134 24.45 9.92 8.92
CA ARG A 134 25.57 9.14 9.49
C ARG A 134 26.45 8.51 8.41
N ALA A 135 25.85 7.94 7.38
CA ALA A 135 26.57 7.28 6.29
C ALA A 135 27.27 8.28 5.34
N HIS A 136 26.62 9.44 5.12
CA HIS A 136 27.03 10.44 4.13
C HIS A 136 26.86 11.86 4.71
N PRO A 137 27.71 12.25 5.68
CA PRO A 137 27.63 13.56 6.31
C PRO A 137 27.98 14.68 5.31
N CYS A 138 27.36 15.84 5.49
CA CYS A 138 27.75 17.04 4.78
C CYS A 138 29.08 17.58 5.31
N ALA A 139 30.00 17.95 4.40
CA ALA A 139 31.16 18.74 4.77
C ALA A 139 30.69 20.14 5.20
N HIS A 140 31.16 20.61 6.36
CA HIS A 140 30.90 21.95 6.87
C HIS A 140 31.68 23.01 6.11
#